data_AF-A0A7S4M2K3-F1
#
_entry.id   AF-A0A7S4M2K3-F1
#
_cell.length_a   1.000
_cell.length_b   1.000
_cell.length_c   1.000
_cell.angle_alpha   90.00
_cell.angle_beta   90.00
_cell.angle_gamma   90.00
#
_symmetry.space_group_name_H-M   'P 1'
#
loop_
_entity.id
_entity.type
_entity.pdbx_description
1 polymer ?
#
loop_
_entity_poly.entity_id
_entity_poly.type
_entity_poly.pdbx_seq_one_letter_code
_entity_poly.pdbx_strand_id
1 'polypeptide(L)'
;APAIGRPTAEDTLVADARKVVLRALDTKISQQDAPGALQAIEVLDKIAGNILSNPSEPKYARIRANNPSISRKVLHFPGGSDILIAIGFKTTVADFEEYWVCDASTTQLRILGDARELFSRYCALLETKVESAAKVRQERLAGLNEDRKQTLAQIEADKADRRDRAWK
;
A
#
# COMPACT_ATOMS: atom_id res chain seq x y z
N ALA A 1 -35.67 -19.62 13.24
CA ALA A 1 -34.83 -18.78 12.38
C ALA A 1 -34.61 -17.45 13.09
N PRO A 2 -33.37 -16.98 13.30
CA PRO A 2 -33.17 -15.64 13.84
C PRO A 2 -33.74 -14.63 12.83
N ALA A 3 -34.59 -13.72 13.29
CA ALA A 3 -35.13 -12.66 12.47
C ALA A 3 -33.96 -11.79 11.99
N ILE A 4 -33.70 -11.78 10.68
CA ILE A 4 -32.78 -10.83 10.07
C ILE A 4 -33.48 -9.48 10.17
N GLY A 5 -33.23 -8.76 11.27
CA GLY A 5 -33.74 -7.42 11.48
C GLY A 5 -33.27 -6.50 10.35
N ARG A 6 -34.13 -5.55 9.98
CA ARG A 6 -33.78 -4.52 8.97
C ARG A 6 -32.44 -3.87 9.36
N PRO A 7 -31.50 -3.70 8.42
CA PRO A 7 -30.22 -3.04 8.70
C PRO A 7 -30.45 -1.69 9.38
N THR A 8 -29.72 -1.42 10.45
CA THR A 8 -29.79 -0.12 11.12
C THR A 8 -29.14 0.96 10.25
N ALA A 9 -29.37 2.24 10.58
CA ALA A 9 -28.72 3.34 9.88
C ALA A 9 -27.19 3.24 9.96
N GLU A 10 -26.65 2.84 11.11
CA GLU A 10 -25.22 2.60 11.30
C GLU A 10 -24.70 1.45 10.44
N ASP A 11 -25.44 0.35 10.32
CA ASP A 11 -25.03 -0.77 9.46
C ASP A 11 -24.96 -0.36 7.99
N THR A 12 -25.86 0.54 7.58
CA THR A 12 -25.86 1.09 6.21
C THR A 12 -24.64 1.97 5.97
N LEU A 13 -24.27 2.83 6.93
CA LEU A 13 -23.06 3.65 6.87
C LEU A 13 -21.80 2.80 6.78
N VAL A 14 -21.70 1.75 7.60
CA VAL A 14 -20.57 0.81 7.55
C VAL A 14 -20.49 0.13 6.19
N ALA A 15 -21.61 -0.36 5.67
CA ALA A 15 -21.67 -1.02 4.37
C ALA A 15 -21.30 -0.07 3.21
N ASP A 16 -21.70 1.19 3.28
CA ASP A 16 -21.38 2.17 2.24
C ASP A 16 -19.91 2.60 2.29
N ALA A 17 -19.36 2.84 3.49
CA ALA A 17 -17.93 3.08 3.68
C ALA A 17 -17.11 1.91 3.10
N ARG A 18 -17.49 0.68 3.42
CA ARG A 18 -16.89 -0.56 2.90
C ARG A 18 -16.86 -0.60 1.36
N LYS A 19 -17.97 -0.27 0.71
CA LYS A 19 -18.05 -0.24 -0.77
C LYS A 19 -17.10 0.80 -1.36
N VAL A 20 -17.00 1.98 -0.74
CA VAL A 20 -16.10 3.04 -1.21
C VAL A 20 -14.64 2.60 -1.05
N VAL A 21 -14.29 2.01 0.10
CA VAL A 21 -12.94 1.48 0.35
C VAL A 21 -12.59 0.40 -0.68
N LEU A 22 -13.45 -0.59 -0.90
CA LEU A 22 -13.26 -1.63 -1.91
C LEU A 22 -13.06 -1.03 -3.31
N ARG A 23 -13.92 -0.09 -3.71
CA ARG A 23 -13.82 0.56 -5.01
C ARG A 23 -12.49 1.30 -5.16
N ALA A 24 -12.04 2.03 -4.15
CA ALA A 24 -10.78 2.74 -4.20
C ALA A 24 -9.58 1.77 -4.26
N LEU A 25 -9.63 0.67 -3.52
CA LEU A 25 -8.62 -0.39 -3.57
C LEU A 25 -8.54 -1.04 -4.96
N ASP A 26 -9.68 -1.42 -5.54
CA ASP A 26 -9.74 -2.09 -6.85
C ASP A 26 -9.39 -1.17 -8.02
N THR A 27 -9.99 0.02 -8.04
CA THR A 27 -9.96 0.88 -9.25
C THR A 27 -8.83 1.90 -9.25
N LYS A 28 -8.26 2.23 -8.09
CA LYS A 28 -7.24 3.27 -7.97
C LYS A 28 -5.92 2.71 -7.47
N ILE A 29 -5.92 2.07 -6.29
CA ILE A 29 -4.68 1.60 -5.66
C ILE A 29 -4.08 0.41 -6.40
N SER A 30 -4.87 -0.63 -6.69
CA SER A 30 -4.36 -1.85 -7.33
C SER A 30 -3.94 -1.66 -8.81
N GLN A 31 -4.34 -0.54 -9.42
CA GLN A 31 -3.93 -0.15 -10.77
C GLN A 31 -2.54 0.51 -10.80
N GLN A 32 -2.00 0.89 -9.64
CA GLN A 32 -0.64 1.44 -9.54
C GLN A 32 0.41 0.32 -9.46
N ASP A 33 1.67 0.71 -9.30
CA ASP A 33 2.73 -0.26 -9.04
C ASP A 33 2.50 -1.01 -7.72
N ALA A 34 2.69 -2.32 -7.74
CA ALA A 34 2.42 -3.18 -6.58
C ALA A 34 3.20 -2.77 -5.31
N PRO A 35 4.49 -2.37 -5.38
CA PRO A 35 5.22 -1.89 -4.20
C PRO A 35 4.65 -0.59 -3.61
N GLY A 36 4.34 0.40 -4.45
CA GLY A 36 3.72 1.65 -4.02
C GLY A 36 2.33 1.44 -3.42
N ALA A 37 1.51 0.61 -4.07
CA ALA A 37 0.20 0.23 -3.58
C ALA A 37 0.27 -0.45 -2.22
N LEU A 38 1.21 -1.39 -2.02
CA LEU A 38 1.42 -2.06 -0.74
C LEU A 38 1.79 -1.05 0.36
N GLN A 39 2.76 -0.15 0.10
CA GLN A 39 3.16 0.87 1.07
C GLN A 39 2.02 1.82 1.45
N ALA A 40 1.16 2.20 0.49
CA ALA A 40 0.00 3.04 0.77
C ALA A 40 -0.99 2.34 1.72
N ILE A 41 -1.30 1.08 1.46
CA ILE A 41 -2.23 0.29 2.28
C ILE A 41 -1.64 0.02 3.68
N GLU A 42 -0.34 -0.29 3.80
CA GLU A 42 0.33 -0.47 5.09
C GLU A 42 0.24 0.79 5.97
N VAL A 43 0.41 1.98 5.37
CA VAL A 43 0.27 3.24 6.11
C VAL A 43 -1.17 3.46 6.55
N LEU A 44 -2.15 3.18 5.68
CA LEU A 44 -3.57 3.25 6.02
C LEU A 44 -3.96 2.27 7.13
N ASP A 45 -3.47 1.02 7.07
CA ASP A 45 -3.70 0.02 8.13
C ASP A 45 -3.09 0.46 9.46
N LYS A 46 -1.89 1.04 9.43
CA LYS A 46 -1.24 1.58 10.63
C LYS A 46 -2.03 2.74 11.24
N ILE A 47 -2.54 3.66 10.40
CA ILE A 47 -3.37 4.77 10.86
C ILE A 47 -4.64 4.24 11.55
N ALA A 48 -5.37 3.33 10.88
CA ALA A 48 -6.58 2.74 11.44
C ALA A 48 -6.29 1.91 12.70
N GLY A 49 -5.20 1.15 12.71
CA GLY A 49 -4.77 0.35 13.85
C GLY A 49 -4.44 1.19 15.08
N ASN A 50 -3.73 2.31 14.91
CA ASN A 50 -3.41 3.22 16.01
C ASN A 50 -4.67 3.79 16.69
N ILE A 51 -5.68 4.15 15.90
CA ILE A 51 -6.96 4.67 16.41
C ILE A 51 -7.74 3.56 17.12
N LEU A 52 -7.83 2.36 16.53
CA LEU A 52 -8.54 1.23 17.15
C LEU A 52 -7.90 0.76 18.45
N SER A 53 -6.57 0.77 18.53
CA SER A 53 -5.85 0.39 19.75
C SER A 53 -5.96 1.45 20.85
N ASN A 54 -6.02 2.73 20.49
CA ASN A 54 -6.06 3.85 21.44
C ASN A 54 -7.11 4.89 21.04
N PRO A 55 -8.42 4.56 21.12
CA PRO A 55 -9.48 5.42 20.62
C PRO A 55 -9.65 6.71 21.43
N SER A 56 -9.20 6.73 22.68
CA SER A 56 -9.23 7.91 23.54
C SER A 56 -8.06 8.88 23.30
N GLU A 57 -7.07 8.50 22.49
CA GLU A 57 -5.87 9.31 22.29
C GLU A 57 -5.99 10.18 21.02
N PRO A 58 -6.29 11.50 21.16
CA PRO A 58 -6.64 12.35 20.02
C PRO A 58 -5.48 12.58 19.04
N LYS A 59 -4.24 12.30 19.45
CA LYS A 59 -3.06 12.43 18.58
C LYS A 59 -3.08 11.44 17.41
N TYR A 60 -3.70 10.26 17.57
CA TYR A 60 -3.80 9.27 16.50
C TYR A 60 -4.97 9.56 15.56
N ALA A 61 -6.00 10.21 16.08
CA ALA A 61 -7.16 10.65 15.31
C ALA A 61 -6.92 11.99 14.58
N ARG A 62 -5.71 12.55 14.65
CA ARG A 62 -5.33 13.82 14.01
C ARG A 62 -4.02 13.67 13.24
N ILE A 63 -4.05 14.02 11.96
CA ILE A 63 -2.93 13.90 11.04
C ILE A 63 -2.66 15.24 10.38
N ARG A 64 -1.41 15.70 10.35
CA ARG A 64 -1.03 16.88 9.58
C ARG A 64 -0.99 16.55 8.09
N ALA A 65 -1.67 17.34 7.25
CA ALA A 65 -1.65 17.15 5.80
C ALA A 65 -0.24 17.32 5.21
N ASN A 66 0.58 18.20 5.81
CA ASN A 66 1.96 18.44 5.39
C ASN A 66 2.97 17.41 5.93
N ASN A 67 2.53 16.33 6.60
CA ASN A 67 3.47 15.28 7.01
C ASN A 67 4.04 14.60 5.74
N PRO A 68 5.36 14.67 5.46
CA PRO A 68 5.91 14.20 4.19
C PRO A 68 5.65 12.71 3.93
N SER A 69 5.62 11.90 4.98
CA SER A 69 5.37 10.46 4.87
C SER A 69 3.94 10.19 4.44
N ILE A 70 2.96 10.80 5.11
CA ILE A 70 1.53 10.58 4.82
C ILE A 70 1.13 11.27 3.52
N SER A 71 1.66 12.47 3.30
CA SER A 71 1.42 13.24 2.09
C SER A 71 1.86 12.46 0.85
N ARG A 72 3.10 11.94 0.82
CA ARG A 72 3.60 11.21 -0.36
C ARG A 72 3.01 9.80 -0.49
N LYS A 73 2.85 9.07 0.61
CA LYS A 73 2.43 7.66 0.57
C LYS A 73 0.93 7.44 0.50
N VAL A 74 0.14 8.42 0.95
CA VAL A 74 -1.33 8.30 1.03
C VAL A 74 -2.02 9.43 0.28
N LEU A 75 -1.77 10.70 0.63
CA LEU A 75 -2.56 11.82 0.07
C LEU A 75 -2.34 12.01 -1.44
N HIS A 76 -1.10 11.92 -1.89
CA HIS A 76 -0.75 12.00 -3.32
C HIS A 76 -0.88 10.65 -4.03
N PHE A 77 -1.12 9.57 -3.29
CA PHE A 77 -1.28 8.25 -3.89
C PHE A 77 -2.71 8.11 -4.44
N PRO A 78 -2.90 7.67 -5.70
CA PRO A 78 -4.23 7.54 -6.29
C PRO A 78 -5.17 6.68 -5.44
N GLY A 79 -6.25 7.29 -4.93
CA GLY A 79 -7.24 6.62 -4.08
C GLY A 79 -6.98 6.69 -2.57
N GLY A 80 -5.82 7.17 -2.12
CA GLY A 80 -5.52 7.24 -0.69
C GLY A 80 -6.39 8.24 0.07
N SER A 81 -6.65 9.42 -0.50
CA SER A 81 -7.56 10.41 0.08
C SER A 81 -9.03 9.93 0.11
N ASP A 82 -9.47 9.22 -0.93
CA ASP A 82 -10.83 8.65 -0.97
C ASP A 82 -11.02 7.63 0.16
N ILE A 83 -10.02 6.79 0.41
CA ILE A 83 -10.04 5.84 1.52
C ILE A 83 -10.06 6.58 2.85
N LEU A 84 -9.23 7.62 3.05
CA LEU A 84 -9.25 8.40 4.28
C LEU A 84 -10.64 8.99 4.56
N ILE A 85 -11.30 9.54 3.55
CA ILE A 85 -12.66 10.08 3.68
C ILE A 85 -13.67 8.95 3.98
N ALA A 86 -13.55 7.81 3.29
CA ALA A 86 -14.45 6.67 3.47
C ALA A 86 -14.32 6.05 4.86
N ILE A 87 -13.10 5.99 5.40
CA ILE A 87 -12.84 5.58 6.78
C ILE A 87 -13.03 6.76 7.75
N GLY A 88 -13.76 7.81 7.36
CA GLY A 88 -14.32 8.89 8.20
C GLY A 88 -13.36 10.00 8.65
N PHE A 89 -12.19 10.16 8.03
CA PHE A 89 -11.42 11.39 8.20
C PHE A 89 -12.06 12.57 7.45
N LYS A 90 -11.92 13.76 8.03
CA LYS A 90 -12.35 15.04 7.46
C LYS A 90 -11.22 16.05 7.56
N THR A 91 -11.12 16.95 6.59
CA THR A 91 -10.15 18.04 6.63
C THR A 91 -10.66 19.18 7.53
N THR A 92 -9.76 19.73 8.33
CA THR A 92 -9.99 20.89 9.18
C THR A 92 -8.74 21.77 9.18
N VAL A 93 -8.91 23.07 9.33
CA VAL A 93 -7.79 24.02 9.41
C VAL A 93 -7.68 24.51 10.84
N ALA A 94 -6.51 24.36 11.43
CA ALA A 94 -6.17 24.86 12.76
C ALA A 94 -4.75 25.44 12.72
N ASP A 95 -4.53 26.58 13.37
CA ASP A 95 -3.22 27.24 13.43
C ASP A 95 -2.58 27.48 12.04
N PHE A 96 -3.40 27.81 11.03
CA PHE A 96 -3.00 27.98 9.63
C PHE A 96 -2.41 26.72 8.95
N GLU A 97 -2.60 25.54 9.56
CA GLU A 97 -2.23 24.25 8.99
C GLU A 97 -3.47 23.38 8.73
N GLU A 98 -3.44 22.59 7.65
CA GLU A 98 -4.49 21.63 7.33
C GLU A 98 -4.24 20.29 8.06
N TYR A 99 -5.30 19.80 8.70
CA TYR A 99 -5.32 18.55 9.45
C TYR A 99 -6.42 17.63 8.93
N TRP A 100 -6.13 16.34 8.87
CA TRP A 100 -7.10 15.27 8.72
C TRP A 100 -7.49 14.76 10.10
N VAL A 101 -8.76 14.87 10.46
CA VAL A 101 -9.29 14.49 11.77
C VAL A 101 -10.38 13.44 11.63
N CYS A 102 -10.32 12.44 12.48
CA CYS A 102 -11.31 11.37 12.60
C CYS A 102 -11.98 11.50 13.99
N ASP A 103 -13.28 11.23 14.09
CA ASP A 103 -13.91 11.02 15.38
C ASP A 103 -13.72 9.56 15.84
N ALA A 104 -13.75 9.32 17.16
CA ALA A 104 -13.63 7.96 17.71
C ALA A 104 -15.01 7.42 18.14
N SER A 105 -16.07 7.73 17.40
CA SER A 105 -17.41 7.21 17.69
C SER A 105 -17.50 5.71 17.45
N THR A 106 -18.47 5.03 18.08
CA THR A 106 -18.65 3.58 17.96
C THR A 106 -18.82 3.13 16.51
N THR A 107 -19.64 3.84 15.73
CA THR A 107 -19.85 3.55 14.30
C THR A 107 -18.54 3.69 13.52
N GLN A 108 -17.76 4.70 13.85
CA GLN A 108 -16.51 5.01 13.18
C GLN A 108 -15.41 3.98 13.47
N LEU A 109 -15.34 3.50 14.72
CA LEU A 109 -14.49 2.36 15.08
C LEU A 109 -14.91 1.08 14.34
N ARG A 110 -16.21 0.85 14.12
CA ARG A 110 -16.69 -0.28 13.29
C ARG A 110 -16.24 -0.16 11.84
N ILE A 111 -16.33 1.04 11.25
CA ILE A 111 -15.84 1.32 9.89
C ILE A 111 -14.35 1.05 9.78
N LEU A 112 -13.55 1.54 10.73
CA LEU A 112 -12.10 1.31 10.77
C LEU A 112 -11.78 -0.19 10.88
N GLY A 113 -12.53 -0.94 11.70
CA GLY A 113 -12.35 -2.39 11.85
C GLY A 113 -12.58 -3.15 10.55
N ASP A 114 -13.68 -2.86 9.85
CA ASP A 114 -14.00 -3.49 8.55
C ASP A 114 -12.99 -3.07 7.46
N ALA A 115 -12.57 -1.80 7.45
CA ALA A 115 -11.53 -1.33 6.53
C ALA A 115 -10.20 -2.05 6.74
N ARG A 116 -9.78 -2.32 7.99
CA ARG A 116 -8.56 -3.10 8.27
C ARG A 116 -8.62 -4.53 7.76
N GLU A 117 -9.78 -5.17 7.82
CA GLU A 117 -9.95 -6.50 7.24
C GLU A 117 -9.71 -6.47 5.73
N LEU A 118 -10.23 -5.44 5.05
CA LEU A 118 -9.97 -5.22 3.63
C LEU A 118 -8.49 -4.94 3.36
N PHE A 119 -7.86 -4.04 4.12
CA PHE A 119 -6.44 -3.71 3.97
C PHE A 119 -5.56 -4.94 4.11
N SER A 120 -5.79 -5.76 5.14
CA SER A 120 -5.03 -7.00 5.36
C SER A 120 -5.15 -7.96 4.17
N ARG A 121 -6.37 -8.14 3.63
CA ARG A 121 -6.59 -8.99 2.44
C ARG A 121 -5.83 -8.45 1.21
N TYR A 122 -5.86 -7.13 0.97
CA TYR A 122 -5.15 -6.55 -0.17
C TYR A 122 -3.64 -6.54 0.00
N CYS A 123 -3.11 -6.32 1.22
CA CYS A 123 -1.69 -6.44 1.49
C CYS A 123 -1.19 -7.83 1.12
N ALA A 124 -1.84 -8.90 1.58
CA ALA A 124 -1.44 -10.28 1.25
C ALA A 124 -1.45 -10.55 -0.27
N LEU A 125 -2.46 -10.02 -1.00
CA LEU A 125 -2.53 -10.12 -2.46
C LEU A 125 -1.38 -9.37 -3.14
N LEU A 126 -1.03 -8.18 -2.66
CA LEU A 126 0.03 -7.35 -3.23
C LEU A 126 1.42 -7.87 -2.86
N GLU A 127 1.64 -8.36 -1.65
CA GLU A 127 2.89 -9.02 -1.23
C GLU A 127 3.24 -10.16 -2.18
N THR A 128 2.28 -11.04 -2.48
CA THR A 128 2.46 -12.14 -3.44
C THR A 128 2.83 -11.62 -4.85
N LYS A 129 2.22 -10.51 -5.29
CA LYS A 129 2.55 -9.86 -6.58
C LYS A 129 3.93 -9.21 -6.57
N VAL A 130 4.32 -8.58 -5.47
CA VAL A 130 5.64 -7.95 -5.29
C VAL A 130 6.73 -9.00 -5.27
N GLU A 131 6.54 -10.10 -4.55
CA GLU A 131 7.50 -11.20 -4.49
C GLU A 131 7.70 -11.88 -5.84
N SER A 132 6.60 -12.19 -6.54
CA SER A 132 6.68 -12.79 -7.88
C SER A 132 7.36 -11.86 -8.89
N ALA A 133 7.03 -10.56 -8.88
CA ALA A 133 7.69 -9.57 -9.72
C ALA A 133 9.18 -9.41 -9.36
N ALA A 134 9.53 -9.47 -8.08
CA ALA A 134 10.91 -9.40 -7.61
C ALA A 134 11.72 -10.62 -8.06
N LYS A 135 11.16 -11.84 -7.98
CA LYS A 135 11.79 -13.07 -8.47
C LYS A 135 12.07 -13.01 -9.97
N VAL A 136 11.07 -12.65 -10.77
CA VAL A 136 11.22 -12.49 -12.23
C VAL A 136 12.30 -11.45 -12.56
N ARG A 137 12.33 -10.33 -11.82
CA ARG A 137 13.38 -9.31 -11.98
C ARG A 137 14.77 -9.84 -11.61
N GLN A 138 14.88 -10.60 -10.53
CA GLN A 138 16.14 -11.20 -10.10
C GLN A 138 16.65 -12.22 -11.11
N GLU A 139 15.80 -13.11 -11.62
CA GLU A 139 16.16 -14.09 -12.65
C GLU A 139 16.64 -13.39 -13.93
N ARG A 140 15.94 -12.34 -14.37
CA ARG A 140 16.37 -11.55 -15.53
C ARG A 140 17.74 -10.92 -15.32
N LEU A 141 17.98 -10.30 -14.17
CA LEU A 141 19.27 -9.69 -13.84
C LEU A 141 20.40 -10.73 -13.73
N ALA A 142 20.10 -11.91 -13.18
CA ALA A 142 21.05 -13.01 -13.10
C ALA A 142 21.44 -13.54 -14.49
N GLY A 143 20.48 -13.72 -15.39
CA GLY A 143 20.75 -14.12 -16.78
C GLY A 143 21.63 -13.12 -17.52
N LEU A 144 21.33 -11.81 -17.42
CA LEU A 144 22.15 -10.74 -17.98
C LEU A 144 23.59 -10.73 -17.45
N ASN A 145 23.77 -11.01 -16.15
CA ASN A 145 25.10 -11.08 -15.55
C ASN A 145 25.87 -12.32 -16.03
N GLU A 146 25.18 -13.45 -16.21
CA GLU A 146 25.79 -14.68 -16.70
C GLU A 146 26.20 -14.56 -18.17
N ASP A 147 25.35 -14.01 -19.03
CA ASP A 147 25.65 -13.75 -20.45
C ASP A 147 26.88 -12.83 -20.60
N ARG A 148 26.95 -11.77 -19.77
CA ARG A 148 28.10 -10.86 -19.75
C ARG A 148 29.38 -11.57 -19.32
N LYS A 149 29.30 -12.46 -18.32
CA LYS A 149 30.45 -13.23 -17.82
C LYS A 149 30.95 -14.22 -18.88
N GLN A 150 30.04 -14.91 -19.57
CA GLN A 150 30.38 -15.83 -20.66
C GLN A 150 31.06 -15.09 -21.82
N THR A 151 30.55 -13.92 -22.19
CA THR A 151 31.14 -13.08 -23.24
C THR A 151 32.58 -12.68 -22.89
N LEU A 152 32.83 -12.25 -21.65
CA LEU A 152 34.18 -11.90 -21.19
C LEU A 152 35.13 -13.11 -21.20
N ALA A 153 34.66 -14.28 -20.76
CA ALA A 153 35.44 -15.50 -20.78
C ALA A 153 35.82 -15.94 -22.20
N GLN A 154 34.90 -15.81 -23.17
CA GLN A 154 35.20 -16.09 -24.59
C GLN A 154 36.27 -15.15 -25.15
N ILE A 155 36.21 -13.86 -24.79
CA ILE A 155 37.22 -12.88 -25.21
C ILE A 155 38.59 -13.21 -24.61
N GLU A 156 38.66 -13.62 -23.34
CA GLU A 156 39.92 -14.01 -22.70
C GLU A 156 40.52 -15.28 -23.32
N ALA A 157 39.68 -16.28 -23.60
CA ALA A 157 40.10 -17.51 -24.27
C ALA A 157 40.65 -17.21 -25.67
N ASP A 158 39.96 -16.39 -26.48
CA ASP A 158 40.42 -15.99 -27.80
C ASP A 158 41.74 -15.19 -27.75
N LYS A 159 41.92 -14.33 -26.74
CA LYS A 159 43.19 -13.62 -26.51
C LYS A 159 44.34 -14.56 -26.13
N ALA A 160 44.08 -15.57 -25.30
CA ALA A 160 45.07 -16.56 -24.90
C ALA A 160 45.51 -17.41 -26.11
N ASP A 161 44.55 -17.88 -26.91
CA ASP A 161 44.80 -18.65 -28.14
C ASP A 161 45.65 -17.89 -29.16
N ARG A 162 45.40 -16.58 -29.34
CA ARG A 162 46.20 -15.73 -30.22
C ARG A 162 47.62 -15.55 -29.69
N ARG A 163 47.77 -15.42 -28.37
CA ARG A 163 49.08 -15.25 -27.73
C ARG A 163 49.94 -16.51 -27.88
N ASP A 164 49.36 -17.69 -27.67
CA ASP A 164 50.06 -18.98 -27.82
C ASP A 164 50.43 -19.27 -29.29
N ARG A 165 49.57 -18.90 -30.24
CA ARG A 165 49.87 -19.01 -31.68
C ARG A 165 50.94 -18.03 -32.17
N ALA A 166 51.12 -16.88 -31.52
CA ALA A 166 52.14 -15.90 -31.87
C ALA A 166 53.52 -16.22 -31.28
N TRP A 167 53.61 -17.14 -30.31
CA TRP A 167 54.87 -17.54 -29.65
C TRP A 167 55.45 -18.86 -30.17
N LYS A 168 54.68 -19.63 -30.96
CA LYS A 168 55.16 -20.78 -31.74
C LYS A 168 55.63 -20.33 -33.12
#